data_AF-A0A7W0C9V6-F1
#
_entry.id   AF-A0A7W0C9V6-F1
#
_cell.length_a   1.000
_cell.length_b   1.000
_cell.length_c   1.000
_cell.angle_alpha   90.00
_cell.angle_beta   90.00
_cell.angle_gamma   90.00
#
_symmetry.space_group_name_H-M   'P 1'
#
loop_
_entity.id
_entity.type
_entity.pdbx_description
1 polymer ?
#
loop_
_entity_poly.entity_id
_entity_poly.type
_entity_poly.pdbx_seq_one_letter_code
_entity_poly.pdbx_strand_id
1 'polypeptide(L)'
;MEKSLRAESKRQKRALSTAVKVEGYRLRKQLIAEIRAGAPGGDSFAPLSMIQRKRALRTKPVAPLTKAIRYHIPSQDPIEMQIGWTGPKVSKSWKRIAKKQQEGYTVSVSAKQRRFLARYGGSMGRSKYKPFFFVQKSTRQFEVPARPIMEPFWAQNQARATKNITRNYQKKLRGERI
;
A
#
# COMPACT_ATOMS: atom_id res chain seq x y z
N MET A 1 -1.26 21.96 43.15
CA MET A 1 -1.18 22.47 41.76
C MET A 1 -0.52 21.49 40.78
N GLU A 2 0.59 20.82 41.16
CA GLU A 2 1.27 19.89 40.24
C GLU A 2 0.46 18.66 39.81
N LYS A 3 -0.35 18.08 40.71
CA LYS A 3 -1.16 16.89 40.41
C LYS A 3 -2.21 17.15 39.32
N SER A 4 -2.85 18.33 39.32
CA SER A 4 -3.85 18.69 38.30
C SER A 4 -3.21 18.91 36.93
N LEU A 5 -2.05 19.58 36.88
CA LEU A 5 -1.29 19.79 35.64
C LEU A 5 -0.84 18.46 35.01
N ARG A 6 -0.34 17.52 35.83
CA ARG A 6 0.03 16.17 35.35
C ARG A 6 -1.17 15.38 34.85
N ALA A 7 -2.31 15.48 35.54
CA ALA A 7 -3.55 14.82 35.13
C ALA A 7 -4.08 15.36 33.79
N GLU A 8 -4.02 16.68 33.60
CA GLU A 8 -4.46 17.34 32.38
C GLU A 8 -3.53 17.02 31.19
N SER A 9 -2.22 17.08 31.38
CA SER A 9 -1.25 16.66 30.35
C SER A 9 -1.50 15.21 29.91
N LYS A 10 -1.74 14.30 30.86
CA LYS A 10 -2.07 12.90 30.58
C LYS A 10 -3.40 12.77 29.81
N ARG A 11 -4.41 13.57 30.13
CA ARG A 11 -5.69 13.64 29.40
C ARG A 11 -5.47 14.09 27.96
N GLN A 12 -4.69 15.15 27.75
CA GLN A 12 -4.38 15.69 26.42
C GLN A 12 -3.60 14.67 25.58
N LYS A 13 -2.53 14.05 26.12
CA LYS A 13 -1.76 13.01 25.41
C LYS A 13 -2.66 11.83 24.99
N ARG A 14 -3.55 11.38 25.89
CA ARG A 14 -4.52 10.32 25.59
C ARG A 14 -5.50 10.73 24.50
N ALA A 15 -6.07 11.93 24.59
CA ALA A 15 -7.01 12.45 23.58
C ALA A 15 -6.36 12.50 22.19
N LEU A 16 -5.12 12.98 22.11
CA LEU A 16 -4.38 13.05 20.86
C LEU A 16 -4.03 11.66 20.31
N SER A 17 -3.56 10.75 21.17
CA SER A 17 -3.31 9.34 20.79
C SER A 17 -4.57 8.67 20.24
N THR A 18 -5.74 8.89 20.85
CA THR A 18 -7.01 8.37 20.34
C THR A 18 -7.36 8.99 18.99
N ALA A 19 -7.25 10.31 18.84
CA ALA A 19 -7.55 10.99 17.58
C ALA A 19 -6.68 10.46 16.42
N VAL A 20 -5.38 10.26 16.66
CA VAL A 20 -4.44 9.71 15.68
C VAL A 20 -4.77 8.25 15.36
N LYS A 21 -5.13 7.42 16.35
CA LYS A 21 -5.53 6.02 16.10
C LYS A 21 -6.78 5.91 15.24
N VAL A 22 -7.78 6.75 15.50
CA VAL A 22 -9.03 6.79 14.72
C VAL A 22 -8.72 7.18 13.28
N GLU A 23 -7.92 8.22 13.07
CA GLU A 23 -7.54 8.65 11.72
C GLU A 23 -6.67 7.62 11.00
N GLY A 24 -5.70 7.00 11.69
CA GLY A 24 -4.87 5.94 11.11
C GLY A 24 -5.68 4.72 10.67
N TYR A 25 -6.71 4.34 11.45
CA TYR A 25 -7.64 3.29 11.06
C TYR A 25 -8.46 3.67 9.82
N ARG A 26 -8.96 4.91 9.75
CA ARG A 26 -9.69 5.45 8.60
C ARG A 26 -8.84 5.44 7.34
N LEU A 27 -7.63 6.00 7.40
CA LEU A 27 -6.68 6.06 6.29
C LEU A 27 -6.25 4.67 5.82
N ARG A 28 -6.04 3.72 6.75
CA ARG A 28 -5.79 2.31 6.39
C ARG A 28 -6.92 1.73 5.54
N LYS A 29 -8.18 1.93 5.95
CA LYS A 29 -9.34 1.44 5.22
C LYS A 29 -9.42 2.07 3.83
N GLN A 30 -9.19 3.38 3.76
CA GLN A 30 -9.20 4.14 2.51
C GLN A 30 -8.11 3.64 1.55
N LEU A 31 -6.86 3.52 2.00
CA LEU A 31 -5.75 3.00 1.20
C LEU A 31 -6.03 1.59 0.66
N ILE A 32 -6.60 0.71 1.48
CA ILE A 32 -7.01 -0.63 1.03
C ILE A 32 -8.07 -0.55 -0.07
N ALA A 33 -9.07 0.34 0.08
CA ALA A 33 -10.12 0.52 -0.91
C ALA A 33 -9.57 1.06 -2.23
N GLU A 34 -8.69 2.07 -2.20
CA GLU A 34 -8.13 2.67 -3.40
C GLU A 34 -7.17 1.72 -4.15
N ILE A 35 -6.33 0.96 -3.43
CA ILE A 35 -5.50 -0.10 -4.06
C ILE A 35 -6.39 -1.18 -4.67
N ARG A 36 -7.49 -1.54 -4.00
CA ARG A 36 -8.51 -2.44 -4.56
C ARG A 36 -9.32 -1.82 -5.66
N ALA A 37 -9.35 -0.50 -5.83
CA ALA A 37 -9.92 0.18 -6.99
C ALA A 37 -8.92 0.20 -8.16
N GLY A 38 -7.62 0.21 -7.86
CA GLY A 38 -6.53 0.35 -8.82
C GLY A 38 -6.09 1.80 -9.05
N ALA A 39 -6.52 2.72 -8.18
CA ALA A 39 -6.26 4.15 -8.28
C ALA A 39 -5.92 4.78 -6.90
N PRO A 40 -4.80 4.40 -6.27
CA PRO A 40 -4.34 5.05 -5.04
C PRO A 40 -3.98 6.51 -5.27
N GLY A 41 -4.48 7.41 -4.43
CA GLY A 41 -4.27 8.85 -4.58
C GLY A 41 -5.05 9.48 -5.74
N GLY A 42 -5.96 8.74 -6.38
CA GLY A 42 -6.67 9.18 -7.59
C GLY A 42 -5.97 8.80 -8.91
N ASP A 43 -4.69 8.40 -8.86
CA ASP A 43 -3.93 8.03 -10.05
C ASP A 43 -4.09 6.54 -10.37
N SER A 44 -4.71 6.26 -11.51
CA SER A 44 -4.85 4.88 -11.99
C SER A 44 -3.49 4.29 -12.32
N PHE A 45 -3.22 3.06 -11.87
CA PHE A 45 -1.99 2.38 -12.26
C PHE A 45 -1.87 2.26 -13.78
N ALA A 46 -0.64 2.30 -14.28
CA ALA A 46 -0.34 1.96 -15.66
C ALA A 46 -1.05 0.64 -16.05
N PRO A 47 -1.75 0.64 -17.20
CA PRO A 47 -2.59 -0.47 -17.59
C PRO A 47 -1.73 -1.73 -17.72
N LEU A 48 -2.27 -2.86 -17.27
CA LEU A 48 -1.57 -4.13 -17.34
C LEU A 48 -1.24 -4.49 -18.80
N SER A 49 -0.18 -5.27 -18.99
CA SER A 49 0.14 -5.85 -20.29
C SER A 49 -1.07 -6.62 -20.84
N MET A 50 -1.22 -6.68 -22.17
CA MET A 50 -2.36 -7.33 -22.83
C MET A 50 -2.63 -8.76 -22.34
N ILE A 51 -1.59 -9.46 -21.87
CA ILE A 51 -1.64 -10.82 -21.32
C ILE A 51 -2.51 -10.90 -20.06
N GLN A 52 -2.48 -9.88 -19.20
CA GLN A 52 -3.29 -9.84 -17.98
C GLN A 52 -4.71 -9.32 -18.22
N ARG A 53 -4.95 -8.54 -19.27
CA ARG A 53 -6.29 -7.96 -19.57
C ARG A 53 -7.34 -9.02 -19.90
N LYS A 54 -6.98 -10.18 -20.46
CA LYS A 54 -7.94 -11.25 -20.88
C LYS A 54 -8.17 -12.37 -19.86
N ARG A 55 -7.47 -12.39 -18.72
CA ARG A 55 -7.82 -13.28 -17.59
C ARG A 55 -8.74 -12.48 -16.66
N ALA A 56 -10.05 -12.71 -16.75
CA ALA A 56 -11.10 -12.08 -15.94
C ALA A 56 -10.96 -12.26 -14.41
N LEU A 57 -9.88 -12.86 -13.89
CA LEU A 57 -9.82 -13.38 -12.53
C LEU A 57 -8.87 -12.66 -11.57
N ARG A 58 -8.18 -11.58 -11.97
CA ARG A 58 -7.44 -10.69 -11.04
C ARG A 58 -6.92 -9.45 -11.76
N THR A 59 -7.80 -8.48 -12.00
CA THR A 59 -7.50 -7.24 -12.73
C THR A 59 -6.59 -6.25 -11.99
N LYS A 60 -6.15 -6.57 -10.77
CA LYS A 60 -5.46 -5.62 -9.87
C LYS A 60 -4.20 -6.27 -9.28
N PRO A 61 -3.01 -6.04 -9.87
CA PRO A 61 -1.78 -6.78 -9.58
C PRO A 61 -1.32 -6.61 -8.13
N VAL A 62 -1.59 -5.45 -7.54
CA VAL A 62 -1.19 -5.07 -6.18
C VAL A 62 -2.29 -5.33 -5.13
N ALA A 63 -3.50 -5.74 -5.54
CA ALA A 63 -4.58 -6.02 -4.60
C ALA A 63 -4.21 -7.05 -3.50
N PRO A 64 -3.43 -8.12 -3.78
CA PRO A 64 -2.95 -9.02 -2.73
C PRO A 64 -2.10 -8.31 -1.65
N LEU A 65 -1.39 -7.24 -1.98
CA LEU A 65 -0.56 -6.47 -1.04
C LEU A 65 -1.40 -5.79 0.06
N THR A 66 -2.68 -5.55 -0.18
CA THR A 66 -3.59 -4.92 0.80
C THR A 66 -3.73 -5.74 2.08
N LYS A 67 -3.51 -7.06 2.03
CA LYS A 67 -3.57 -7.95 3.19
C LYS A 67 -2.55 -7.56 4.28
N ALA A 68 -1.43 -6.96 3.86
CA ALA A 68 -0.33 -6.58 4.74
C ALA A 68 -0.35 -5.09 5.13
N ILE A 69 -1.34 -4.31 4.68
CA ILE A 69 -1.44 -2.88 5.02
C ILE A 69 -1.90 -2.70 6.47
N ARG A 70 -1.14 -1.91 7.21
CA ARG A 70 -1.36 -1.57 8.62
C ARG A 70 -1.16 -0.07 8.83
N TYR A 71 -1.67 0.42 9.95
CA TYR A 71 -1.17 1.67 10.53
C TYR A 71 -0.35 1.31 11.79
N HIS A 72 0.62 2.14 12.11
CA HIS A 72 1.55 1.95 13.22
C HIS A 72 1.88 3.30 13.83
N ILE A 73 1.97 3.36 15.16
CA ILE A 73 2.34 4.57 15.91
C ILE A 73 3.63 4.23 16.67
N PRO A 74 4.81 4.46 16.08
CA PRO A 74 6.09 4.09 16.67
C PRO A 74 6.44 4.94 17.89
N SER A 75 6.12 6.24 17.86
CA SER A 75 6.35 7.17 18.97
C SER A 75 5.06 7.87 19.36
N GLN A 76 4.91 8.13 20.66
CA GLN A 76 3.84 8.96 21.21
C GLN A 76 4.34 10.36 21.65
N ASP A 77 5.64 10.62 21.53
CA ASP A 77 6.28 11.88 21.95
C ASP A 77 7.58 12.10 21.16
N PRO A 78 7.56 12.80 20.00
CA PRO A 78 6.38 13.31 19.30
C PRO A 78 5.49 12.17 18.76
N ILE A 79 4.19 12.43 18.59
CA ILE A 79 3.29 11.43 18.01
C ILE A 79 3.59 11.28 16.52
N GLU A 80 4.04 10.10 16.14
CA GLU A 80 4.28 9.73 14.74
C GLU A 80 3.28 8.67 14.31
N MET A 81 2.69 8.83 13.14
CA MET A 81 1.81 7.83 12.54
C MET A 81 2.36 7.41 11.19
N GLN A 82 2.52 6.11 11.03
CA GLN A 82 2.93 5.49 9.78
C GLN A 82 1.79 4.63 9.24
N ILE A 83 1.61 4.64 7.92
CA ILE A 83 0.57 3.86 7.24
C ILE A 83 1.23 3.12 6.07
N GLY A 84 0.72 1.93 5.74
CA GLY A 84 1.20 1.13 4.62
C GLY A 84 1.75 -0.22 5.08
N TRP A 85 2.85 -0.67 4.47
CA TRP A 85 3.54 -1.91 4.87
C TRP A 85 4.52 -1.66 6.02
N THR A 86 4.02 -1.08 7.11
CA THR A 86 4.82 -0.65 8.25
C THR A 86 4.49 -1.42 9.54
N GLY A 87 5.34 -1.25 10.56
CA GLY A 87 5.20 -1.82 11.89
C GLY A 87 5.82 -3.21 12.04
N PRO A 88 5.85 -3.74 13.27
CA PRO A 88 6.46 -5.03 13.59
C PRO A 88 5.61 -6.22 13.07
N LYS A 89 4.30 -6.02 12.90
CA LYS A 89 3.36 -7.07 12.44
C LYS A 89 3.42 -7.34 10.93
N VAL A 90 4.20 -6.57 10.18
CA VAL A 90 4.38 -6.76 8.73
C VAL A 90 5.74 -7.39 8.48
N SER A 91 5.76 -8.58 7.88
CA SER A 91 7.01 -9.31 7.64
C SER A 91 7.95 -8.56 6.70
N LYS A 92 9.26 -8.77 6.86
CA LYS A 92 10.29 -8.18 5.98
C LYS A 92 10.05 -8.50 4.49
N SER A 93 9.51 -9.70 4.20
CA SER A 93 9.17 -10.10 2.83
C SER A 93 8.09 -9.22 2.22
N TRP A 94 7.01 -8.93 2.96
CA TRP A 94 5.95 -8.02 2.49
C TRP A 94 6.46 -6.60 2.26
N LYS A 95 7.29 -6.07 3.18
CA LYS A 95 7.93 -4.76 3.02
C LYS A 95 8.77 -4.70 1.75
N ARG A 96 9.59 -5.73 1.51
CA ARG A 96 10.44 -5.85 0.33
C ARG A 96 9.63 -5.92 -0.97
N ILE A 97 8.57 -6.74 -1.02
CA ILE A 97 7.72 -6.85 -2.21
C ILE A 97 7.02 -5.52 -2.49
N ALA A 98 6.47 -4.88 -1.47
CA ALA A 98 5.83 -3.58 -1.62
C ALA A 98 6.80 -2.50 -2.10
N LYS A 99 8.00 -2.44 -1.52
CA LYS A 99 9.07 -1.53 -1.96
C LYS A 99 9.39 -1.73 -3.44
N LYS A 100 9.66 -2.97 -3.86
CA LYS A 100 9.92 -3.31 -5.27
C LYS A 100 8.78 -2.90 -6.20
N GLN A 101 7.53 -3.10 -5.79
CA GLN A 101 6.39 -2.71 -6.62
C GLN A 101 6.26 -1.19 -6.72
N GLN A 102 6.57 -0.44 -5.66
CA GLN A 102 6.54 1.01 -5.68
C GLN A 102 7.66 1.62 -6.52
N GLU A 103 8.89 1.11 -6.39
CA GLU A 103 10.07 1.63 -7.10
C GLU A 103 10.18 1.11 -8.53
N GLY A 104 9.51 0.00 -8.84
CA GLY A 104 9.82 -0.77 -10.03
C GLY A 104 11.11 -1.57 -9.84
N TYR A 105 11.34 -2.55 -10.70
CA TYR A 105 12.55 -3.35 -10.64
C TYR A 105 12.78 -4.12 -11.94
N THR A 106 14.06 -4.37 -12.20
CA THR A 106 14.50 -5.25 -13.28
C THR A 106 14.89 -6.60 -12.70
N VAL A 107 14.47 -7.69 -13.36
CA VAL A 107 14.86 -9.05 -13.01
C VAL A 107 15.58 -9.68 -14.19
N SER A 108 16.82 -10.11 -13.95
CA SER A 108 17.53 -10.98 -14.89
C SER A 108 16.83 -12.34 -14.97
N VAL A 109 16.57 -12.79 -16.19
CA VAL A 109 15.92 -14.07 -16.46
C VAL A 109 16.98 -15.13 -16.69
N SER A 110 17.14 -16.03 -15.72
CA SER A 110 18.11 -17.11 -15.83
C SER A 110 17.78 -18.05 -17.00
N ALA A 111 18.75 -18.85 -17.47
CA ALA A 111 18.49 -19.86 -18.51
C ALA A 111 17.40 -20.88 -18.08
N LYS A 112 17.29 -21.18 -16.78
CA LYS A 112 16.26 -22.07 -16.23
C LYS A 112 14.87 -21.42 -16.29
N GLN A 113 14.74 -20.16 -15.90
CA GLN A 113 13.49 -19.39 -16.04
C GLN A 113 13.11 -19.20 -17.52
N ARG A 114 14.13 -18.94 -18.35
CA ARG A 114 14.23 -19.17 -19.81
C ARG A 114 13.34 -20.32 -20.28
N ARG A 115 13.84 -21.52 -19.98
CA ARG A 115 13.26 -22.79 -20.38
C ARG A 115 11.88 -23.02 -19.77
N PHE A 116 11.68 -22.64 -18.51
CA PHE A 116 10.39 -22.76 -17.85
C PHE A 116 9.31 -21.94 -18.55
N LEU A 117 9.56 -20.66 -18.83
CA LEU A 117 8.61 -19.78 -19.51
C LEU A 117 8.34 -20.23 -20.94
N ALA A 118 9.37 -20.71 -21.64
CA ALA A 118 9.21 -21.29 -22.98
C ALA A 118 8.35 -22.56 -22.96
N ARG A 119 8.60 -23.49 -22.03
CA ARG A 119 7.80 -24.72 -21.85
C ARG A 119 6.36 -24.40 -21.45
N TYR A 120 6.19 -23.49 -20.50
CA TYR A 120 4.88 -23.05 -20.03
C TYR A 120 4.10 -22.34 -21.17
N GLY A 121 4.77 -21.49 -21.95
CA GLY A 121 4.21 -20.87 -23.15
C GLY A 121 3.82 -21.89 -24.22
N GLY A 122 4.66 -22.91 -24.47
CA GLY A 122 4.36 -24.00 -25.41
C GLY A 122 3.20 -24.89 -24.97
N SER A 123 3.02 -25.09 -23.66
CA SER A 123 1.86 -25.82 -23.11
C SER A 123 0.55 -25.05 -23.20
N MET A 124 0.60 -23.73 -23.41
CA MET A 124 -0.58 -22.91 -23.62
C MET A 124 -0.93 -22.90 -25.11
N GLY A 125 -2.06 -23.52 -25.46
CA GLY A 125 -2.53 -23.61 -26.84
C GLY A 125 -2.50 -22.26 -27.57
N ARG A 126 -2.00 -22.29 -28.82
CA ARG A 126 -1.98 -21.13 -29.71
C ARG A 126 -3.42 -20.68 -29.97
N SER A 127 -3.71 -19.43 -29.62
CA SER A 127 -5.00 -18.80 -29.84
C SER A 127 -4.75 -17.51 -30.60
N LYS A 128 -5.68 -17.14 -31.50
CA LYS A 128 -5.74 -15.83 -32.17
C LYS A 128 -5.56 -14.64 -31.21
N TYR A 129 -5.82 -14.86 -29.92
CA TYR A 129 -5.79 -13.86 -28.86
C TYR A 129 -4.63 -14.00 -27.86
N LYS A 130 -3.69 -14.93 -28.09
CA LYS A 130 -2.51 -15.16 -27.23
C LYS A 130 -1.15 -15.06 -27.97
N PRO A 131 -0.91 -14.09 -28.88
CA PRO A 131 0.35 -14.03 -29.61
C PRO A 131 1.56 -13.62 -28.75
N PHE A 132 1.35 -13.12 -27.52
CA PHE A 132 2.39 -12.46 -26.71
C PHE A 132 3.00 -13.29 -25.58
N PHE A 133 2.64 -14.58 -25.42
CA PHE A 133 3.19 -15.38 -24.31
C PHE A 133 4.61 -15.92 -24.61
N PHE A 134 5.16 -15.63 -25.78
CA PHE A 134 6.49 -16.09 -26.16
C PHE A 134 7.52 -15.05 -25.73
N VAL A 135 8.16 -15.32 -24.59
CA VAL A 135 9.41 -14.66 -24.21
C VAL A 135 10.41 -14.94 -25.32
N GLN A 136 10.99 -13.91 -25.94
CA GLN A 136 11.98 -14.11 -27.00
C GLN A 136 13.17 -14.90 -26.42
N LYS A 137 13.82 -15.74 -27.24
CA LYS A 137 15.03 -16.49 -26.81
C LYS A 137 16.12 -15.53 -26.29
N SER A 138 16.16 -14.32 -26.86
CA SER A 138 17.03 -13.22 -26.49
C SER A 138 16.65 -12.51 -25.19
N THR A 139 15.40 -12.57 -24.71
CA THR A 139 14.97 -11.83 -23.51
C THR A 139 15.79 -12.27 -22.31
N ARG A 140 16.67 -11.39 -21.81
CA ARG A 140 17.50 -11.65 -20.61
C ARG A 140 16.99 -10.94 -19.37
N GLN A 141 16.05 -10.01 -19.52
CA GLN A 141 15.59 -9.16 -18.42
C GLN A 141 14.08 -8.93 -18.55
N PHE A 142 13.41 -8.86 -17.41
CA PHE A 142 12.07 -8.32 -17.30
C PHE A 142 12.12 -7.00 -16.54
N GLU A 143 11.58 -5.96 -17.15
CA GLU A 143 11.36 -4.68 -16.51
C GLU A 143 9.94 -4.64 -15.94
N VAL A 144 9.84 -4.38 -14.64
CA VAL A 144 8.56 -4.13 -13.97
C VAL A 144 8.50 -2.64 -13.65
N PRO A 145 7.57 -1.88 -14.26
CA PRO A 145 7.49 -0.44 -14.03
C PRO A 145 7.08 -0.14 -12.59
N ALA A 146 7.50 1.03 -12.11
CA ALA A 146 7.12 1.58 -10.82
C ALA A 146 5.60 1.75 -10.70
N ARG A 147 5.08 1.48 -9.51
CA ARG A 147 3.67 1.69 -9.15
C ARG A 147 3.63 2.51 -7.87
N PRO A 148 3.77 3.84 -7.94
CA PRO A 148 3.72 4.68 -6.76
C PRO A 148 2.36 4.54 -6.08
N ILE A 149 2.36 4.26 -4.77
CA ILE A 149 1.12 4.03 -3.99
C ILE A 149 1.11 4.95 -2.78
N MET A 150 2.18 4.93 -1.99
CA MET A 150 2.19 5.62 -0.70
C MET A 150 2.28 7.14 -0.85
N GLU A 151 3.18 7.62 -1.72
CA GLU A 151 3.36 9.07 -1.94
C GLU A 151 2.09 9.74 -2.51
N PRO A 152 1.49 9.25 -3.62
CA PRO A 152 0.26 9.87 -4.14
C PRO A 152 -0.89 9.82 -3.14
N PHE A 153 -1.05 8.69 -2.44
CA PHE A 153 -2.06 8.55 -1.40
C PHE A 153 -1.88 9.57 -0.28
N TRP A 154 -0.65 9.76 0.21
CA TRP A 154 -0.37 10.67 1.30
C TRP A 154 -0.54 12.13 0.87
N ALA A 155 0.00 12.51 -0.29
CA ALA A 155 -0.15 13.85 -0.85
C ALA A 155 -1.63 14.27 -0.94
N GLN A 156 -2.50 13.36 -1.39
CA GLN A 156 -3.93 13.63 -1.49
C GLN A 156 -4.63 13.75 -0.12
N ASN A 157 -4.18 12.99 0.89
CA ASN A 157 -4.91 12.83 2.15
C ASN A 157 -4.34 13.61 3.34
N GLN A 158 -3.11 14.13 3.24
CA GLN A 158 -2.40 14.77 4.35
C GLN A 158 -3.19 15.91 4.98
N ALA A 159 -3.66 16.88 4.17
CA ALA A 159 -4.40 18.03 4.67
C ALA A 159 -5.71 17.63 5.40
N ARG A 160 -6.43 16.66 4.85
CA ARG A 160 -7.66 16.13 5.46
C ARG A 160 -7.37 15.36 6.75
N ALA A 161 -6.30 14.58 6.76
CA ALA A 161 -5.87 13.82 7.93
C ALA A 161 -5.54 14.76 9.10
N THR A 162 -4.77 15.82 8.86
CA THR A 162 -4.45 16.82 9.88
C THR A 162 -5.72 17.48 10.43
N LYS A 163 -6.62 17.94 9.55
CA LYS A 163 -7.91 18.54 9.97
C LYS A 163 -8.74 17.56 10.82
N ASN A 164 -8.83 16.30 10.42
CA ASN A 164 -9.57 15.28 11.16
C ASN A 164 -8.95 14.99 12.53
N ILE A 165 -7.62 14.90 12.61
CA ILE A 165 -6.91 14.68 13.87
C ILE A 165 -7.19 15.83 14.83
N THR A 166 -7.04 17.08 14.38
CA THR A 166 -7.33 18.26 15.20
C THR A 166 -8.78 18.28 15.67
N ARG A 167 -9.73 18.01 14.77
CA ARG A 167 -11.15 17.94 15.11
C ARG A 167 -11.45 16.84 16.13
N ASN A 168 -10.95 15.64 15.91
CA ASN A 168 -11.16 14.49 16.81
C ASN A 168 -10.50 14.72 18.17
N TYR A 169 -9.34 15.37 18.19
CA TYR A 169 -8.66 15.77 19.41
C TYR A 169 -9.52 16.74 20.23
N GLN A 170 -10.04 17.81 19.61
CA GLN A 170 -10.92 18.78 20.26
C GLN A 170 -12.23 18.14 20.76
N LYS A 171 -12.85 17.27 19.95
CA LYS A 171 -14.01 16.47 20.37
C LYS A 171 -13.70 15.64 21.61
N LYS A 172 -12.56 14.95 21.62
CA LYS A 172 -12.16 14.09 22.73
C LYS A 172 -11.84 14.87 23.99
N LEU A 173 -11.27 16.07 23.86
CA LEU A 173 -11.10 17.00 24.99
C LEU A 173 -12.44 17.44 25.57
N ARG A 174 -13.45 17.70 24.73
CA ARG A 174 -14.82 18.05 25.16
C ARG A 174 -15.62 16.87 25.73
N GLY A 175 -15.06 15.65 25.74
CA GLY A 175 -15.73 14.45 26.25
C GLY A 175 -16.65 13.76 25.23
N GLU A 176 -16.68 14.22 23.99
CA GLU A 176 -17.48 13.62 22.93
C GLU A 176 -16.92 12.25 22.49
N ARG A 177 -17.81 11.37 22.01
CA ARG A 177 -17.44 10.11 21.38
C ARG A 177 -16.96 10.34 19.94
N ILE A 178 -15.91 9.63 19.56
CA ILE A 178 -15.30 9.61 18.22
C ILE A 178 -15.05 8.17 17.77
#